data_AF-A0A4P6KGL7-F1
#
_entry.id   AF-A0A4P6KGL7-F1
#
_cell.length_a   1.000
_cell.length_b   1.000
_cell.length_c   1.000
_cell.angle_alpha   90.00
_cell.angle_beta   90.00
_cell.angle_gamma   90.00
#
_symmetry.space_group_name_H-M   'P 1'
#
loop_
_entity.id
_entity.type
_entity.pdbx_description
1 polymer ?
#
loop_
_entity_poly.entity_id
_entity_poly.type
_entity_poly.pdbx_seq_one_letter_code
_entity_poly.pdbx_strand_id
1 'polypeptide(L)'
;MRALRALRALRALRAHEALGRSRCATGAAVVLAAATAAAGLVACAPAPLQNGSTAQGEAQEQSPAPSETAAPTSAGLEETDFGSLPWVFRPGGNLPETVQLEFVDGSATDGMVTYTLGETVHAQLTDDDRMDAAVQVTRLDGNAVDEQWYLWVADDDGPVQVTLPVARASRCGTVTHSVTAAEGGGVQIHETRRTIGEDALPCTETGTDERTRVVTAMEARNAGEWWPVRTDPAGGFGGLCPVAAEYEAVPYSGELHPVPDEAVGAEITGGAEVGAFPVEPWPVYGEPFPGWILIGVQQDGVLGCAWAETP
;
A
#
# COMPACT_ATOMS: atom_id res chain seq x y z
N MET A 1 -22.02 27.59 16.62
CA MET A 1 -20.69 28.19 16.95
C MET A 1 -19.53 27.17 16.97
N ARG A 2 -19.75 25.88 17.28
CA ARG A 2 -18.68 24.84 17.28
C ARG A 2 -18.26 24.37 15.87
N ALA A 3 -19.20 24.20 14.93
CA ALA A 3 -18.89 23.91 13.52
C ALA A 3 -18.03 24.99 12.82
N LEU A 4 -18.15 26.25 13.25
CA LEU A 4 -17.33 27.35 12.73
C LEU A 4 -15.85 27.30 13.20
N ARG A 5 -15.52 26.52 14.23
CA ARG A 5 -14.14 26.36 14.70
C ARG A 5 -13.40 25.28 13.89
N ALA A 6 -14.03 24.15 13.61
CA ALA A 6 -13.48 23.11 12.73
C ALA A 6 -13.22 23.63 11.30
N LEU A 7 -14.17 24.38 10.72
CA LEU A 7 -14.00 25.07 9.43
C LEU A 7 -12.91 26.15 9.44
N ARG A 8 -12.61 26.76 10.60
CA ARG A 8 -11.50 27.71 10.72
C ARG A 8 -10.14 27.02 10.81
N ALA A 9 -10.04 25.86 11.45
CA ALA A 9 -8.83 25.04 11.47
C ALA A 9 -8.49 24.54 10.05
N LEU A 10 -9.48 24.00 9.31
CA LEU A 10 -9.31 23.56 7.92
C LEU A 10 -8.94 24.72 6.95
N ARG A 11 -9.49 25.93 7.16
CA ARG A 11 -9.09 27.12 6.37
C ARG A 11 -7.68 27.63 6.71
N ALA A 12 -7.20 27.44 7.93
CA ALA A 12 -5.85 27.83 8.33
C ALA A 12 -4.77 26.93 7.68
N LEU A 13 -5.05 25.64 7.53
CA LEU A 13 -4.20 24.69 6.80
C LEU A 13 -4.02 25.08 5.32
N ARG A 14 -5.10 25.43 4.61
CA ARG A 14 -5.01 25.91 3.21
C ARG A 14 -4.25 27.25 3.05
N ALA A 15 -4.19 28.08 4.09
CA ALA A 15 -3.47 29.35 4.03
C ALA A 15 -1.93 29.19 4.16
N HIS A 16 -1.47 28.12 4.82
CA HIS A 16 -0.04 27.85 4.98
C HIS A 16 0.59 27.28 3.70
N GLU A 17 -0.14 26.51 2.90
CA GLU A 17 0.35 25.98 1.62
C GLU A 17 0.53 27.06 0.54
N ALA A 18 -0.30 28.11 0.56
CA ALA A 18 -0.23 29.20 -0.42
C ALA A 18 1.01 30.10 -0.25
N LEU A 19 1.68 30.07 0.91
CA LEU A 19 2.84 30.92 1.22
C LEU A 19 4.20 30.24 0.98
N GLY A 20 4.24 28.94 0.67
CA GLY A 20 5.48 28.18 0.48
C GLY A 20 6.12 28.25 -0.92
N ARG A 21 5.41 28.75 -1.94
CA ARG A 21 5.93 28.87 -3.32
C ARG A 21 6.32 30.31 -3.64
N SER A 22 7.38 30.82 -3.00
CA SER A 22 8.06 32.01 -3.52
C SER A 22 9.53 32.10 -3.09
N ARG A 23 10.41 32.05 -4.11
CA ARG A 23 11.84 32.47 -4.13
C ARG A 23 12.78 31.45 -3.46
N CYS A 24 13.79 30.90 -4.14
CA CYS A 24 14.90 31.63 -4.75
C CYS A 24 15.44 30.95 -6.01
N ALA A 25 15.60 31.75 -7.06
CA ALA A 25 16.52 31.50 -8.15
C ALA A 25 17.84 32.24 -7.90
N THR A 26 18.86 31.80 -8.64
CA THR A 26 20.15 32.45 -8.97
C THR A 26 21.38 32.10 -8.12
N GLY A 27 22.34 31.42 -8.76
CA GLY A 27 23.72 31.27 -8.29
C GLY A 27 24.52 30.34 -9.20
N ALA A 28 25.09 30.90 -10.28
CA ALA A 28 25.99 30.23 -11.21
C ALA A 28 27.38 29.96 -10.61
N ALA A 29 28.03 28.85 -10.95
CA ALA A 29 29.43 28.83 -11.40
C ALA A 29 29.90 27.44 -11.87
N VAL A 30 30.50 27.48 -13.04
CA VAL A 30 31.35 26.53 -13.78
C VAL A 30 32.45 25.88 -12.93
N VAL A 31 32.66 24.56 -13.08
CA VAL A 31 34.02 23.97 -13.16
C VAL A 31 34.04 22.86 -14.22
N LEU A 32 34.96 23.04 -15.16
CA LEU A 32 35.37 22.17 -16.25
C LEU A 32 36.40 21.16 -15.71
N ALA A 33 36.28 19.86 -15.98
CA ALA A 33 37.42 18.95 -16.00
C ALA A 33 37.14 17.71 -16.86
N ALA A 34 37.93 17.61 -17.92
CA ALA A 34 37.94 16.54 -18.90
C ALA A 34 38.60 15.25 -18.35
N ALA A 35 38.12 14.10 -18.80
CA ALA A 35 38.91 12.87 -18.83
C ALA A 35 38.55 12.06 -20.08
N THR A 36 39.50 12.05 -21.01
CA THR A 36 39.63 11.20 -22.20
C THR A 36 40.05 9.77 -21.83
N ALA A 37 39.47 8.75 -22.48
CA ALA A 37 40.15 7.57 -23.07
C ALA A 37 39.09 6.56 -23.57
N ALA A 38 38.96 6.38 -24.89
CA ALA A 38 39.49 5.24 -25.67
C ALA A 38 38.59 3.98 -25.59
N ALA A 39 37.75 3.75 -26.60
CA ALA A 39 38.06 2.99 -27.83
C ALA A 39 37.94 1.46 -27.64
N GLY A 40 36.95 0.86 -28.31
CA GLY A 40 36.73 -0.58 -28.37
C GLY A 40 35.59 -0.97 -29.31
N LEU A 41 35.81 -0.77 -30.62
CA LEU A 41 35.07 -1.41 -31.73
C LEU A 41 35.33 -2.91 -31.73
N VAL A 42 34.32 -3.78 -31.89
CA VAL A 42 34.27 -5.12 -32.57
C VAL A 42 32.88 -5.71 -32.23
N ALA A 43 32.08 -6.38 -33.06
CA ALA A 43 31.84 -6.46 -34.50
C ALA A 43 30.50 -7.24 -34.63
N CYS A 44 29.71 -6.91 -35.65
CA CYS A 44 28.55 -7.69 -36.05
C CYS A 44 28.96 -9.05 -36.65
N ALA A 45 28.23 -10.11 -36.33
CA ALA A 45 28.11 -11.29 -37.20
C ALA A 45 26.72 -11.93 -37.03
N PRO A 46 25.87 -11.91 -38.09
CA PRO A 46 24.69 -12.74 -38.18
C PRO A 46 24.95 -13.96 -39.07
N ALA A 47 24.39 -15.13 -38.72
CA ALA A 47 23.96 -16.21 -39.62
C ALA A 47 23.64 -17.49 -38.81
N PRO A 48 22.92 -18.48 -39.36
CA PRO A 48 21.83 -18.42 -40.34
C PRO A 48 20.56 -19.16 -39.86
N LEU A 49 19.45 -18.84 -40.52
CA LEU A 49 18.21 -19.62 -40.50
C LEU A 49 18.49 -21.05 -41.02
N GLN A 50 18.15 -22.07 -40.23
CA GLN A 50 17.97 -23.43 -40.71
C GLN A 50 16.48 -23.77 -40.80
N ASN A 51 15.96 -23.67 -42.02
CA ASN A 51 14.78 -24.39 -42.47
C ASN A 51 15.10 -25.89 -42.52
N GLY A 52 14.50 -26.66 -41.62
CA GLY A 52 14.51 -28.12 -41.65
C GLY A 52 13.08 -28.65 -41.57
N SER A 53 12.40 -28.67 -42.70
CA SER A 53 11.13 -29.36 -42.91
C SER A 53 11.41 -30.86 -43.05
N THR A 54 10.82 -31.68 -42.17
CA THR A 54 10.67 -33.13 -42.36
C THR A 54 9.29 -33.57 -41.91
N ALA A 55 8.46 -33.78 -42.94
CA ALA A 55 7.43 -34.81 -43.11
C ALA A 55 6.97 -35.62 -41.89
N GLN A 56 5.70 -35.39 -41.54
CA GLN A 56 4.62 -36.38 -41.46
C GLN A 56 4.97 -37.79 -40.98
N GLY A 57 4.64 -38.05 -39.72
CA GLY A 57 4.14 -39.35 -39.27
C GLY A 57 2.69 -39.16 -38.81
N GLU A 58 1.74 -39.62 -39.63
CA GLU A 58 0.33 -39.74 -39.25
C GLU A 58 0.20 -40.78 -38.11
N ALA A 59 -0.08 -40.29 -36.91
CA ALA A 59 -0.61 -41.10 -35.82
C ALA A 59 -2.07 -40.70 -35.61
N GLN A 60 -2.94 -41.71 -35.67
CA GLN A 60 -4.39 -41.62 -35.69
C GLN A 60 -4.95 -40.76 -34.56
N GLU A 61 -5.65 -39.70 -34.97
CA GLU A 61 -6.45 -38.81 -34.14
C GLU A 61 -7.67 -39.58 -33.62
N GLN A 62 -7.55 -40.17 -32.43
CA GLN A 62 -8.72 -40.49 -31.61
C GLN A 62 -9.29 -39.16 -31.13
N SER A 63 -10.39 -38.73 -31.77
CA SER A 63 -11.18 -37.58 -31.37
C SER A 63 -11.54 -37.70 -29.89
N PRO A 64 -10.95 -36.88 -29.00
CA PRO A 64 -11.42 -36.79 -27.63
C PRO A 64 -12.81 -36.19 -27.69
N ALA A 65 -13.75 -36.77 -26.92
CA ALA A 65 -15.00 -36.09 -26.61
C ALA A 65 -14.68 -34.64 -26.21
N PRO A 66 -15.51 -33.64 -26.61
CA PRO A 66 -15.28 -32.27 -26.22
C PRO A 66 -15.14 -32.24 -24.70
N SER A 67 -13.91 -32.01 -24.21
CA SER A 67 -13.69 -31.65 -22.84
C SER A 67 -14.61 -30.47 -22.62
N GLU A 68 -15.57 -30.62 -21.72
CA GLU A 68 -16.21 -29.48 -21.09
C GLU A 68 -15.07 -28.54 -20.72
N THR A 69 -14.98 -27.40 -21.40
CA THR A 69 -14.19 -26.28 -20.93
C THR A 69 -14.79 -25.99 -19.57
N ALA A 70 -14.18 -26.54 -18.52
CA ALA A 70 -14.46 -26.12 -17.17
C ALA A 70 -14.33 -24.60 -17.22
N ALA A 71 -15.41 -23.89 -16.89
CA ALA A 71 -15.29 -22.49 -16.57
C ALA A 71 -14.09 -22.35 -15.62
N PRO A 72 -13.21 -21.36 -15.80
CA PRO A 72 -12.07 -21.19 -14.91
C PRO A 72 -12.62 -21.28 -13.49
N THR A 73 -12.28 -22.35 -12.78
CA THR A 73 -12.55 -22.41 -11.35
C THR A 73 -11.73 -21.27 -10.80
N SER A 74 -12.41 -20.24 -10.32
CA SER A 74 -11.86 -19.04 -9.68
C SER A 74 -11.10 -19.47 -8.42
N ALA A 75 -9.90 -20.02 -8.62
CA ALA A 75 -9.08 -20.57 -7.56
C ALA A 75 -8.59 -19.44 -6.65
N GLY A 76 -8.45 -19.72 -5.35
CA GLY A 76 -7.77 -18.84 -4.42
C GLY A 76 -6.26 -18.77 -4.66
N LEU A 77 -5.56 -18.05 -3.80
CA LEU A 77 -4.12 -17.77 -3.90
C LEU A 77 -3.22 -18.75 -3.12
N GLU A 78 -3.73 -19.89 -2.68
CA GLU A 78 -2.98 -20.85 -1.85
C GLU A 78 -1.72 -21.36 -2.54
N GLU A 79 -1.79 -21.59 -3.85
CA GLU A 79 -0.70 -22.13 -4.66
C GLU A 79 -0.03 -21.04 -5.54
N THR A 80 -0.33 -19.77 -5.28
CA THR A 80 0.19 -18.65 -6.09
C THR A 80 1.68 -18.42 -5.82
N ASP A 81 2.49 -18.43 -6.87
CA ASP A 81 3.88 -17.97 -6.82
C ASP A 81 3.93 -16.44 -6.91
N PHE A 82 3.90 -15.78 -5.75
CA PHE A 82 4.02 -14.32 -5.64
C PHE A 82 5.34 -13.77 -6.20
N GLY A 83 6.38 -14.59 -6.35
CA GLY A 83 7.64 -14.19 -6.99
C GLY A 83 7.51 -13.96 -8.50
N SER A 84 6.53 -14.59 -9.13
CA SER A 84 6.28 -14.47 -10.57
C SER A 84 5.35 -13.30 -10.94
N LEU A 85 4.73 -12.65 -9.96
CA LEU A 85 3.75 -11.58 -10.17
C LEU A 85 4.43 -10.22 -10.34
N PRO A 86 3.81 -9.27 -11.07
CA PRO A 86 4.26 -7.89 -11.09
C PRO A 86 3.96 -7.20 -9.76
N TRP A 87 4.96 -6.54 -9.18
CA TRP A 87 4.83 -5.90 -7.87
C TRP A 87 4.98 -4.39 -7.93
N VAL A 88 4.12 -3.69 -7.19
CA VAL A 88 4.25 -2.26 -6.89
C VAL A 88 4.68 -2.09 -5.45
N PHE A 89 5.89 -1.59 -5.21
CA PHE A 89 6.38 -1.25 -3.87
C PHE A 89 6.37 0.27 -3.65
N ARG A 90 6.05 0.72 -2.44
CA ARG A 90 6.01 2.13 -2.04
C ARG A 90 7.08 2.45 -0.99
N PRO A 91 8.26 2.97 -1.37
CA PRO A 91 9.29 3.34 -0.42
C PRO A 91 8.78 4.28 0.68
N GLY A 92 9.06 3.92 1.95
CA GLY A 92 8.57 4.65 3.12
C GLY A 92 7.07 4.56 3.35
N GLY A 93 6.36 3.82 2.49
CA GLY A 93 4.92 3.79 2.39
C GLY A 93 4.35 5.08 1.82
N ASN A 94 5.08 5.84 0.97
CA ASN A 94 4.71 7.17 0.45
C ASN A 94 4.17 7.15 -1.02
N LEU A 95 3.40 8.17 -1.44
CA LEU A 95 3.20 8.55 -2.86
C LEU A 95 4.01 9.82 -3.18
N PRO A 96 4.26 10.16 -4.46
CA PRO A 96 3.95 9.36 -5.65
C PRO A 96 4.97 8.25 -5.93
N GLU A 97 5.98 8.10 -5.07
CA GLU A 97 7.07 7.17 -5.31
C GLU A 97 6.59 5.72 -5.25
N THR A 98 6.57 5.08 -6.41
CA THR A 98 6.35 3.65 -6.57
C THR A 98 7.50 3.06 -7.34
N VAL A 99 7.93 1.87 -6.94
CA VAL A 99 8.93 1.07 -7.64
C VAL A 99 8.23 -0.17 -8.17
N GLN A 100 8.33 -0.41 -9.47
CA GLN A 100 7.91 -1.66 -10.07
C GLN A 100 9.01 -2.70 -9.81
N LEU A 101 8.63 -3.86 -9.27
CA LEU A 101 9.54 -4.93 -8.94
C LEU A 101 9.20 -6.18 -9.77
N GLU A 102 10.25 -6.78 -10.32
CA GLU A 102 10.22 -8.11 -10.90
C GLU A 102 11.14 -8.97 -10.04
N PHE A 103 10.54 -9.90 -9.29
CA PHE A 103 11.31 -10.79 -8.44
C PHE A 103 11.86 -11.97 -9.26
N VAL A 104 13.10 -12.34 -8.96
CA VAL A 104 13.76 -13.56 -9.45
C VAL A 104 14.23 -14.31 -8.22
N ASP A 105 13.75 -15.54 -8.04
CA ASP A 105 14.02 -16.36 -6.85
C ASP A 105 13.73 -15.61 -5.53
N GLY A 106 12.63 -14.87 -5.49
CA GLY A 106 12.17 -14.11 -4.32
C GLY A 106 12.96 -12.83 -4.04
N SER A 107 13.88 -12.41 -4.92
CA SER A 107 14.66 -11.18 -4.76
C SER A 107 14.58 -10.26 -5.99
N ALA A 108 14.60 -8.96 -5.78
CA ALA A 108 14.69 -7.94 -6.82
C ALA A 108 15.73 -6.87 -6.43
N THR A 109 16.29 -6.16 -7.39
CA THR A 109 17.22 -5.04 -7.11
C THR A 109 17.10 -3.96 -8.17
N ASP A 110 17.24 -2.71 -7.75
CA ASP A 110 17.41 -1.54 -8.64
C ASP A 110 18.88 -1.11 -8.78
N GLY A 111 19.80 -1.97 -8.34
CA GLY A 111 21.26 -1.77 -8.37
C GLY A 111 21.85 -1.25 -7.06
N MET A 112 21.11 -0.46 -6.27
CA MET A 112 21.56 0.03 -4.96
C MET A 112 20.70 -0.50 -3.82
N VAL A 113 19.42 -0.72 -4.07
CA VAL A 113 18.44 -1.22 -3.12
C VAL A 113 18.13 -2.68 -3.46
N THR A 114 18.01 -3.49 -2.41
CA THR A 114 17.57 -4.89 -2.54
C THR A 114 16.16 -5.02 -1.97
N TYR A 115 15.33 -5.78 -2.65
CA TYR A 115 13.97 -6.12 -2.23
C TYR A 115 13.89 -7.63 -2.12
N THR A 116 13.31 -8.14 -1.04
CA THR A 116 13.11 -9.58 -0.84
C THR A 116 11.68 -9.87 -0.44
N LEU A 117 11.06 -10.87 -1.06
CA LEU A 117 9.81 -11.42 -0.58
C LEU A 117 10.05 -12.11 0.77
N GLY A 118 9.13 -11.86 1.69
CA GLY A 118 9.15 -12.42 3.04
C GLY A 118 8.01 -13.42 3.25
N GLU A 119 7.39 -13.32 4.42
CA GLU A 119 6.30 -14.20 4.81
C GLU A 119 5.04 -13.98 3.95
N THR A 120 4.24 -15.04 3.86
CA THR A 120 2.91 -15.04 3.23
C THR A 120 1.88 -15.56 4.22
N VAL A 121 0.76 -14.86 4.32
CA VAL A 121 -0.37 -15.18 5.19
C VAL A 121 -1.61 -15.28 4.33
N HIS A 122 -2.15 -16.49 4.15
CA HIS A 122 -3.41 -16.68 3.47
C HIS A 122 -4.59 -16.38 4.39
N ALA A 123 -5.52 -15.55 3.94
CA ALA A 123 -6.75 -15.20 4.65
C ALA A 123 -7.86 -14.91 3.64
N GLN A 124 -9.12 -15.06 4.03
CA GLN A 124 -10.24 -14.51 3.27
C GLN A 124 -10.28 -12.99 3.50
N LEU A 125 -9.94 -12.18 2.50
CA LEU A 125 -9.91 -10.72 2.61
C LEU A 125 -11.17 -10.06 2.06
N THR A 126 -11.93 -10.77 1.22
CA THR A 126 -13.19 -10.29 0.61
C THR A 126 -14.36 -11.24 0.92
N ASP A 127 -15.57 -10.87 0.48
CA ASP A 127 -16.81 -11.63 0.73
C ASP A 127 -17.10 -12.72 -0.34
N ASP A 128 -16.10 -13.19 -1.08
CA ASP A 128 -16.28 -14.09 -2.24
C ASP A 128 -15.88 -15.57 -2.01
N ASP A 129 -15.62 -15.93 -0.75
CA ASP A 129 -15.15 -17.26 -0.30
C ASP A 129 -13.81 -17.74 -0.93
N ARG A 130 -13.11 -16.90 -1.70
CA ARG A 130 -11.77 -17.21 -2.20
C ARG A 130 -10.72 -16.88 -1.14
N MET A 131 -9.67 -17.68 -1.14
CA MET A 131 -8.51 -17.39 -0.31
C MET A 131 -7.64 -16.34 -0.98
N ASP A 132 -7.42 -15.26 -0.27
CA ASP A 132 -6.54 -14.17 -0.63
C ASP A 132 -5.22 -14.31 0.14
N ALA A 133 -4.32 -13.32 0.05
CA ALA A 133 -3.08 -13.33 0.81
C ALA A 133 -2.63 -11.94 1.27
N ALA A 134 -1.91 -11.90 2.39
CA ALA A 134 -1.00 -10.82 2.72
C ALA A 134 0.44 -11.29 2.55
N VAL A 135 1.26 -10.50 1.85
CA VAL A 135 2.63 -10.87 1.51
C VAL A 135 3.57 -9.74 1.89
N GLN A 136 4.67 -10.11 2.56
CA GLN A 136 5.69 -9.18 3.02
C GLN A 136 6.72 -8.91 1.93
N VAL A 137 7.13 -7.65 1.82
CA VAL A 137 8.31 -7.23 1.04
C VAL A 137 9.24 -6.45 1.96
N THR A 138 10.51 -6.85 1.99
CA THR A 138 11.57 -6.16 2.74
C THR A 138 12.47 -5.40 1.77
N ARG A 139 12.56 -4.08 1.94
CA ARG A 139 13.49 -3.19 1.23
C ARG A 139 14.71 -2.91 2.11
N LEU A 140 15.89 -3.14 1.55
CA LEU A 140 17.19 -2.86 2.15
C LEU A 140 17.95 -1.82 1.33
N ASP A 141 18.27 -0.69 1.96
CA ASP A 141 19.03 0.42 1.39
C ASP A 141 20.17 0.81 2.34
N GLY A 142 21.33 0.17 2.15
CA GLY A 142 22.45 0.25 3.09
C GLY A 142 22.07 -0.26 4.48
N ASN A 143 21.94 0.65 5.45
CA ASN A 143 21.53 0.34 6.83
C ASN A 143 20.05 0.67 7.11
N ALA A 144 19.31 1.11 6.11
CA ALA A 144 17.88 1.36 6.21
C ALA A 144 17.11 0.08 5.85
N VAL A 145 16.17 -0.28 6.70
CA VAL A 145 15.23 -1.40 6.50
C VAL A 145 13.83 -0.82 6.48
N ASP A 146 13.06 -1.24 5.49
CA ASP A 146 11.66 -0.89 5.30
C ASP A 146 10.89 -2.14 4.88
N GLU A 147 10.21 -2.76 5.83
CA GLU A 147 9.40 -3.96 5.61
C GLU A 147 7.94 -3.53 5.49
N GLN A 148 7.23 -4.03 4.50
CA GLN A 148 5.85 -3.68 4.26
C GLN A 148 5.03 -4.92 3.91
N TRP A 149 3.79 -4.92 4.38
CA TRP A 149 2.82 -5.96 4.05
C TRP A 149 1.80 -5.42 3.06
N TYR A 150 1.58 -6.17 1.99
CA TYR A 150 0.59 -5.86 0.96
C TYR A 150 -0.46 -6.96 0.91
N LEU A 151 -1.69 -6.58 0.62
CA LEU A 151 -2.75 -7.54 0.35
C LEU A 151 -2.76 -7.90 -1.13
N TRP A 152 -3.13 -9.13 -1.43
CA TRP A 152 -3.35 -9.69 -2.75
C TRP A 152 -4.73 -10.34 -2.77
N VAL A 153 -5.60 -9.88 -3.66
CA VAL A 153 -6.96 -10.37 -3.82
C VAL A 153 -7.01 -11.35 -4.98
N ALA A 154 -7.63 -12.51 -4.78
CA ALA A 154 -8.02 -13.41 -5.86
C ALA A 154 -9.19 -12.78 -6.61
N ASP A 155 -8.94 -12.16 -7.76
CA ASP A 155 -9.99 -11.58 -8.59
C ASP A 155 -10.34 -12.52 -9.76
N ASP A 156 -11.45 -12.24 -10.45
CA ASP A 156 -11.92 -13.03 -11.60
C ASP A 156 -10.91 -13.05 -12.75
N ASP A 157 -10.15 -11.95 -12.91
CA ASP A 157 -9.10 -11.80 -13.91
C ASP A 157 -7.71 -12.27 -13.42
N GLY A 158 -7.59 -12.72 -12.16
CA GLY A 158 -6.36 -13.21 -11.55
C GLY A 158 -5.96 -12.46 -10.27
N PRO A 159 -4.76 -12.71 -9.73
CA PRO A 159 -4.29 -12.06 -8.50
C PRO A 159 -4.09 -10.55 -8.70
N VAL A 160 -4.69 -9.73 -7.83
CA VAL A 160 -4.58 -8.27 -7.85
C VAL A 160 -3.96 -7.75 -6.56
N GLN A 161 -2.91 -6.95 -6.66
CA GLN A 161 -2.29 -6.31 -5.50
C GLN A 161 -3.10 -5.10 -5.04
N VAL A 162 -3.39 -5.02 -3.74
CA VAL A 162 -3.81 -3.77 -3.08
C VAL A 162 -2.59 -2.86 -2.98
N THR A 163 -2.60 -1.73 -3.69
CA THR A 163 -1.38 -0.92 -3.85
C THR A 163 -0.94 -0.23 -2.57
N LEU A 164 -1.82 -0.07 -1.58
CA LEU A 164 -1.51 0.55 -0.30
C LEU A 164 -1.08 -0.51 0.71
N PRO A 165 0.10 -0.37 1.34
CA PRO A 165 0.54 -1.31 2.36
C PRO A 165 -0.35 -1.24 3.60
N VAL A 166 -0.58 -2.39 4.22
CA VAL A 166 -1.40 -2.52 5.42
C VAL A 166 -0.59 -2.49 6.69
N ALA A 167 0.69 -2.86 6.66
CA ALA A 167 1.59 -2.78 7.80
C ALA A 167 2.99 -2.38 7.33
N ARG A 168 3.77 -1.81 8.25
CA ARG A 168 5.13 -1.37 7.98
C ARG A 168 6.02 -1.56 9.21
N ALA A 169 7.22 -2.06 9.01
CA ALA A 169 8.29 -2.01 9.99
C ALA A 169 9.46 -1.17 9.44
N SER A 170 9.98 -0.27 10.27
CA SER A 170 11.17 0.52 9.91
C SER A 170 12.01 0.85 11.14
N ARG A 171 13.31 1.01 10.94
CA ARG A 171 14.29 1.15 12.03
C ARG A 171 13.95 2.22 13.08
N CYS A 172 13.34 3.33 12.70
CA CYS A 172 13.04 4.45 13.61
C CYS A 172 11.54 4.78 13.65
N GLY A 173 10.68 3.83 13.27
CA GLY A 173 9.27 4.07 13.07
C GLY A 173 8.38 3.00 13.68
N THR A 174 7.38 2.59 12.92
CA THR A 174 6.48 1.49 13.30
C THR A 174 7.26 0.18 13.35
N VAL A 175 6.89 -0.70 14.27
CA VAL A 175 7.32 -2.10 14.32
C VAL A 175 6.09 -2.98 14.14
N THR A 176 6.13 -3.86 13.15
CA THR A 176 5.12 -4.91 12.98
C THR A 176 5.62 -6.16 13.69
N HIS A 177 4.91 -6.63 14.71
CA HIS A 177 5.31 -7.80 15.49
C HIS A 177 4.82 -9.10 14.88
N SER A 178 3.60 -9.09 14.33
CA SER A 178 3.04 -10.24 13.63
C SER A 178 1.94 -9.82 12.65
N VAL A 179 1.79 -10.63 11.60
CA VAL A 179 0.64 -10.62 10.69
C VAL A 179 0.15 -12.06 10.61
N THR A 180 -1.15 -12.27 10.85
CA THR A 180 -1.76 -13.61 10.91
C THR A 180 -3.17 -13.56 10.32
N ALA A 181 -3.72 -14.71 9.92
CA ALA A 181 -5.12 -14.79 9.51
C ALA A 181 -6.03 -14.61 10.74
N ALA A 182 -7.09 -13.82 10.62
CA ALA A 182 -8.09 -13.65 11.67
C ALA A 182 -9.20 -14.72 11.57
N GLU A 183 -9.71 -15.19 12.71
CA GLU A 183 -10.75 -16.26 12.76
C GLU A 183 -12.08 -15.88 12.09
N GLY A 184 -12.34 -14.57 11.87
CA GLY A 184 -13.55 -14.03 11.25
C GLY A 184 -13.34 -13.46 9.84
N GLY A 185 -12.21 -13.76 9.19
CA GLY A 185 -11.80 -13.13 7.94
C GLY A 185 -10.92 -11.90 8.16
N GLY A 186 -10.11 -11.57 7.16
CA GLY A 186 -9.09 -10.54 7.22
C GLY A 186 -7.75 -11.02 7.77
N VAL A 187 -6.80 -10.09 7.82
CA VAL A 187 -5.49 -10.27 8.44
C VAL A 187 -5.41 -9.47 9.73
N GLN A 188 -5.06 -10.15 10.81
CA GLN A 188 -4.77 -9.55 12.11
C GLN A 188 -3.32 -9.07 12.13
N ILE A 189 -3.14 -7.78 12.39
CA ILE A 189 -1.85 -7.09 12.45
C ILE A 189 -1.64 -6.62 13.88
N HIS A 190 -0.54 -7.05 14.50
CA HIS A 190 -0.07 -6.55 15.79
C HIS A 190 1.16 -5.68 15.58
N GLU A 191 1.10 -4.42 16.00
CA GLU A 191 2.13 -3.42 15.74
C GLU A 191 2.31 -2.46 16.92
N THR A 192 3.47 -1.82 16.96
CA THR A 192 3.75 -0.69 17.85
C THR A 192 4.20 0.51 17.05
N ARG A 193 3.56 1.65 17.28
CA ARG A 193 3.84 2.92 16.61
C ARG A 193 4.37 3.96 17.57
N ARG A 194 5.12 4.91 16.99
CA ARG A 194 5.44 6.17 17.66
C ARG A 194 4.24 7.10 17.62
N THR A 195 3.96 7.74 18.75
CA THR A 195 2.94 8.78 18.89
C THR A 195 3.55 10.19 18.91
N ILE A 196 2.72 11.22 18.95
CA ILE A 196 3.19 12.61 19.02
C ILE A 196 4.08 12.80 20.25
N GLY A 197 5.25 13.42 20.04
CA GLY A 197 6.22 13.71 21.10
C GLY A 197 7.26 12.60 21.30
N GLU A 198 7.19 11.53 20.53
CA GLU A 198 8.15 10.42 20.55
C GLU A 198 9.24 10.53 19.47
N ASP A 199 9.34 11.68 18.80
CA ASP A 199 10.34 11.94 17.75
C ASP A 199 11.78 11.84 18.26
N ALA A 200 11.97 12.09 19.56
CA ALA A 200 13.27 12.01 20.23
C ALA A 200 13.66 10.58 20.65
N LEU A 201 12.76 9.58 20.52
CA LEU A 201 13.09 8.21 20.88
C LEU A 201 14.23 7.69 19.98
N PRO A 202 15.28 7.08 20.54
CA PRO A 202 16.34 6.48 19.73
C PRO A 202 15.76 5.34 18.89
N CYS A 203 16.37 5.04 17.74
CA CYS A 203 15.89 3.98 16.85
C CYS A 203 15.98 2.56 17.43
N THR A 204 16.55 2.40 18.63
CA THR A 204 16.54 1.14 19.37
C THR A 204 15.30 0.97 20.24
N GLU A 205 14.49 2.03 20.38
CA GLU A 205 13.26 2.03 21.17
C GLU A 205 12.04 2.09 20.23
N THR A 206 11.05 1.25 20.54
CA THR A 206 9.73 1.26 19.91
C THR A 206 8.90 2.41 20.47
N GLY A 207 7.85 2.81 19.77
CA GLY A 207 6.89 3.76 20.32
C GLY A 207 5.99 3.16 21.40
N THR A 208 5.04 3.94 21.91
CA THR A 208 4.12 3.51 22.98
C THR A 208 2.70 3.16 22.49
N ASP A 209 2.35 3.43 21.24
CA ASP A 209 1.06 3.06 20.65
C ASP A 209 1.10 1.60 20.17
N GLU A 210 0.94 0.67 21.11
CA GLU A 210 0.77 -0.76 20.82
C GLU A 210 -0.69 -1.09 20.52
N ARG A 211 -0.94 -1.82 19.43
CA ARG A 211 -2.29 -2.16 18.99
C ARG A 211 -2.36 -3.40 18.12
N THR A 212 -3.55 -3.97 18.11
CA THR A 212 -3.95 -5.05 17.22
C THR A 212 -5.16 -4.60 16.42
N ARG A 213 -5.18 -4.90 15.12
CA ARG A 213 -6.29 -4.58 14.23
C ARG A 213 -6.49 -5.66 13.18
N VAL A 214 -7.72 -5.81 12.70
CA VAL A 214 -8.03 -6.70 11.57
C VAL A 214 -8.27 -5.85 10.32
N VAL A 215 -7.67 -6.26 9.22
CA VAL A 215 -7.78 -5.59 7.92
C VAL A 215 -8.29 -6.56 6.86
N THR A 216 -9.22 -6.09 6.04
CA THR A 216 -9.81 -6.76 4.87
C THR A 216 -9.52 -5.93 3.61
N ALA A 217 -9.97 -6.41 2.45
CA ALA A 217 -9.90 -5.69 1.19
C ALA A 217 -11.31 -5.37 0.69
N MET A 218 -11.47 -4.17 0.12
CA MET A 218 -12.74 -3.72 -0.43
C MET A 218 -12.51 -2.96 -1.73
N GLU A 219 -13.33 -3.21 -2.73
CA GLU A 219 -13.28 -2.46 -3.99
C GLU A 219 -13.84 -1.05 -3.77
N ALA A 220 -13.03 -0.02 -4.04
CA ALA A 220 -13.51 1.35 -4.15
C ALA A 220 -13.88 1.61 -5.61
N ARG A 221 -15.16 1.47 -5.94
CA ARG A 221 -15.71 1.55 -7.30
C ARG A 221 -15.36 2.86 -8.01
N ASN A 222 -15.32 3.97 -7.29
CA ASN A 222 -14.94 5.27 -7.86
C ASN A 222 -13.45 5.34 -8.25
N ALA A 223 -12.60 4.53 -7.61
CA ALA A 223 -11.18 4.40 -7.93
C ALA A 223 -10.88 3.21 -8.86
N GLY A 224 -11.78 2.22 -8.94
CA GLY A 224 -11.61 1.00 -9.73
C GLY A 224 -10.45 0.14 -9.23
N GLU A 225 -10.14 0.20 -7.94
CA GLU A 225 -9.06 -0.56 -7.32
C GLU A 225 -9.48 -1.10 -5.94
N TRP A 226 -8.74 -2.10 -5.46
CA TRP A 226 -8.91 -2.66 -4.13
C TRP A 226 -8.22 -1.80 -3.07
N TRP A 227 -8.88 -1.66 -1.91
CA TRP A 227 -8.46 -0.82 -0.80
C TRP A 227 -8.41 -1.59 0.51
N PRO A 228 -7.44 -1.29 1.40
CA PRO A 228 -7.40 -1.91 2.71
C PRO A 228 -8.43 -1.26 3.65
N VAL A 229 -9.23 -2.08 4.31
CA VAL A 229 -10.29 -1.64 5.25
C VAL A 229 -10.07 -2.27 6.61
N ARG A 230 -10.04 -1.46 7.67
CA ARG A 230 -9.98 -1.96 9.05
C ARG A 230 -11.39 -2.33 9.49
N THR A 231 -11.56 -3.54 10.00
CA THR A 231 -12.85 -4.06 10.50
C THR A 231 -12.88 -4.24 12.02
N ASP A 232 -11.72 -4.37 12.67
CA ASP A 232 -11.58 -4.52 14.12
C ASP A 232 -10.38 -3.71 14.65
N PRO A 233 -10.43 -3.13 15.87
CA PRO A 233 -11.56 -3.12 16.82
C PRO A 233 -12.63 -2.06 16.51
N ALA A 234 -12.37 -1.20 15.54
CA ALA A 234 -13.34 -0.23 15.03
C ALA A 234 -13.17 -0.11 13.51
N GLY A 235 -14.24 0.22 12.79
CA GLY A 235 -14.18 0.45 11.36
C GLY A 235 -13.19 1.57 10.98
N GLY A 236 -12.67 1.55 9.77
CA GLY A 236 -11.87 2.66 9.23
C GLY A 236 -10.98 2.27 8.06
N PHE A 237 -10.10 3.18 7.69
CA PHE A 237 -9.06 2.91 6.70
C PHE A 237 -8.06 1.88 7.25
N GLY A 238 -7.79 0.82 6.46
CA GLY A 238 -6.97 -0.32 6.86
C GLY A 238 -5.48 -0.20 6.53
N GLY A 239 -5.09 0.83 5.78
CA GLY A 239 -3.69 1.07 5.44
C GLY A 239 -2.91 1.75 6.57
N LEU A 240 -1.73 2.25 6.23
CA LEU A 240 -0.87 2.98 7.14
C LEU A 240 -1.47 4.35 7.51
N CYS A 241 -2.15 4.44 8.64
CA CYS A 241 -2.65 5.71 9.18
C CYS A 241 -1.47 6.59 9.65
N PRO A 242 -1.32 7.85 9.20
CA PRO A 242 -0.22 8.72 9.64
C PRO A 242 -0.31 9.06 11.14
N VAL A 243 0.74 9.67 11.69
CA VAL A 243 0.73 10.15 13.08
C VAL A 243 -0.22 11.34 13.16
N ALA A 244 -0.86 11.50 14.32
CA ALA A 244 -1.65 12.68 14.62
C ALA A 244 -0.76 13.94 14.49
N ALA A 245 -1.29 15.02 13.92
CA ALA A 245 -0.60 16.31 13.88
C ALA A 245 -0.85 17.15 15.15
N GLU A 246 -1.87 16.80 15.93
CA GLU A 246 -2.28 17.49 17.15
C GLU A 246 -2.66 16.49 18.24
N TYR A 247 -2.49 16.88 19.51
CA TYR A 247 -2.76 16.01 20.67
C TYR A 247 -4.26 15.79 20.97
N GLU A 248 -5.13 16.69 20.49
CA GLU A 248 -6.55 16.70 20.88
C GLU A 248 -7.44 16.27 19.72
N ALA A 249 -8.26 15.24 19.95
CA ALA A 249 -9.38 14.93 19.08
C ALA A 249 -10.57 15.84 19.42
N VAL A 250 -11.25 16.37 18.39
CA VAL A 250 -12.45 17.18 18.54
C VAL A 250 -13.69 16.38 18.11
N PRO A 251 -14.86 16.59 18.73
CA PRO A 251 -16.08 15.90 18.29
C PRO A 251 -16.36 16.14 16.81
N TYR A 252 -16.54 15.05 16.07
CA TYR A 252 -16.84 15.05 14.64
C TYR A 252 -18.25 14.53 14.40
N SER A 253 -18.93 15.11 13.40
CA SER A 253 -20.34 14.81 13.09
C SER A 253 -20.61 14.68 11.59
N GLY A 254 -19.54 14.67 10.78
CA GLY A 254 -19.65 14.35 9.36
C GLY A 254 -19.62 12.84 9.15
N GLU A 255 -19.78 12.44 7.90
CA GLU A 255 -19.68 11.05 7.46
C GLU A 255 -18.21 10.62 7.39
N LEU A 256 -17.95 9.35 7.73
CA LEU A 256 -16.61 8.78 7.78
C LEU A 256 -16.57 7.46 7.04
N HIS A 257 -15.71 7.38 6.04
CA HIS A 257 -15.65 6.27 5.12
C HIS A 257 -14.34 5.49 5.32
N PRO A 258 -14.35 4.16 5.14
CA PRO A 258 -13.12 3.37 5.20
C PRO A 258 -12.25 3.60 3.96
N VAL A 259 -12.84 4.05 2.86
CA VAL A 259 -12.24 4.33 1.55
C VAL A 259 -12.81 5.64 0.98
N PRO A 260 -12.14 6.34 0.05
CA PRO A 260 -12.64 7.58 -0.54
C PRO A 260 -13.73 7.32 -1.60
N ASP A 261 -14.81 6.62 -1.21
CA ASP A 261 -15.94 6.27 -2.07
C ASP A 261 -17.26 6.33 -1.31
N GLU A 262 -18.17 7.21 -1.74
CA GLU A 262 -19.52 7.36 -1.15
C GLU A 262 -20.37 6.09 -1.33
N ALA A 263 -20.15 5.34 -2.41
CA ALA A 263 -20.95 4.16 -2.75
C ALA A 263 -20.74 2.98 -1.80
N VAL A 264 -19.63 3.02 -1.05
CA VAL A 264 -19.25 2.00 -0.07
C VAL A 264 -19.98 2.18 1.27
N GLY A 265 -20.71 3.29 1.46
CA GLY A 265 -21.46 3.59 2.67
C GLY A 265 -20.64 4.32 3.74
N ALA A 266 -21.32 5.17 4.48
CA ALA A 266 -20.74 6.26 5.27
C ALA A 266 -20.41 5.95 6.74
N GLU A 267 -20.63 4.72 7.21
CA GLU A 267 -20.77 4.49 8.65
C GLU A 267 -19.81 3.44 9.20
N ILE A 268 -18.55 3.81 9.33
CA ILE A 268 -17.59 3.05 10.16
C ILE A 268 -17.84 3.18 11.67
N THR A 269 -18.66 4.17 12.06
CA THR A 269 -18.84 4.56 13.47
C THR A 269 -20.02 3.86 14.14
N GLY A 270 -20.94 3.25 13.37
CA GLY A 270 -22.19 2.67 13.90
C GLY A 270 -22.99 3.64 14.79
N GLY A 271 -22.92 4.94 14.50
CA GLY A 271 -23.58 6.00 15.25
C GLY A 271 -22.86 6.44 16.53
N ALA A 272 -21.67 5.91 16.83
CA ALA A 272 -20.87 6.31 17.97
C ALA A 272 -20.34 7.75 17.83
N GLU A 273 -20.18 8.44 18.97
CA GLU A 273 -19.47 9.73 18.99
C GLU A 273 -17.99 9.49 18.67
N VAL A 274 -17.51 10.16 17.64
CA VAL A 274 -16.11 10.08 17.19
C VAL A 274 -15.38 11.38 17.43
N GLY A 275 -14.17 11.26 17.95
CA GLY A 275 -13.19 12.34 17.91
C GLY A 275 -12.48 12.32 16.56
N ALA A 276 -12.25 13.48 15.95
CA ALA A 276 -11.38 13.62 14.79
C ALA A 276 -10.20 14.53 15.11
N PHE A 277 -9.04 14.24 14.53
CA PHE A 277 -7.84 15.04 14.63
C PHE A 277 -7.13 15.12 13.27
N PRO A 278 -6.43 16.22 12.98
CA PRO A 278 -5.60 16.28 11.78
C PRO A 278 -4.47 15.26 11.89
N VAL A 279 -4.14 14.63 10.77
CA VAL A 279 -2.96 13.77 10.64
C VAL A 279 -1.86 14.51 9.89
N GLU A 280 -0.62 14.09 10.11
CA GLU A 280 0.50 14.63 9.32
C GLU A 280 0.23 14.45 7.82
N PRO A 281 0.57 15.44 6.99
CA PRO A 281 0.47 15.30 5.54
C PRO A 281 1.34 14.13 5.10
N TRP A 282 0.70 13.05 4.68
CA TRP A 282 1.36 11.93 4.04
C TRP A 282 1.05 11.99 2.56
N PRO A 283 2.05 12.09 1.69
CA PRO A 283 1.79 12.30 0.28
C PRO A 283 1.06 11.11 -0.37
N VAL A 284 1.02 9.92 0.29
CA VAL A 284 0.15 8.77 -0.03
C VAL A 284 -1.32 9.12 -0.20
N TYR A 285 -1.81 10.09 0.58
CA TYR A 285 -3.23 10.32 0.75
C TYR A 285 -3.67 11.70 0.26
N GLY A 286 -2.71 12.54 -0.19
CA GLY A 286 -2.91 13.97 -0.41
C GLY A 286 -3.22 14.40 -1.84
N GLU A 287 -2.97 13.58 -2.87
CA GLU A 287 -3.10 14.02 -4.27
C GLU A 287 -3.98 13.17 -5.23
N PRO A 288 -4.35 11.88 -4.99
CA PRO A 288 -5.18 11.16 -5.96
C PRO A 288 -6.70 11.33 -5.80
N PHE A 289 -7.20 11.90 -4.68
CA PHE A 289 -8.64 11.85 -4.35
C PHE A 289 -9.25 13.25 -4.19
N PRO A 290 -9.51 13.96 -5.31
CA PRO A 290 -10.22 15.24 -5.27
C PRO A 290 -11.53 15.12 -4.50
N GLY A 291 -11.75 16.03 -3.55
CA GLY A 291 -12.96 16.00 -2.73
C GLY A 291 -12.85 15.17 -1.45
N TRP A 292 -11.71 14.52 -1.18
CA TRP A 292 -11.52 13.67 -0.01
C TRP A 292 -10.29 14.06 0.80
N ILE A 293 -10.35 13.87 2.10
CA ILE A 293 -9.21 13.97 3.02
C ILE A 293 -9.17 12.77 3.95
N LEU A 294 -7.97 12.26 4.22
CA LEU A 294 -7.75 11.33 5.31
C LEU A 294 -7.63 12.12 6.61
N ILE A 295 -8.42 11.75 7.61
CA ILE A 295 -8.34 12.31 8.96
C ILE A 295 -8.08 11.21 9.98
N GLY A 296 -7.48 11.60 11.10
CA GLY A 296 -7.35 10.72 12.25
C GLY A 296 -8.66 10.67 13.01
N VAL A 297 -9.01 9.48 13.50
CA VAL A 297 -10.24 9.24 14.25
C VAL A 297 -9.93 8.54 15.56
N GLN A 298 -10.69 8.90 16.60
CA GLN A 298 -10.70 8.24 17.89
C GLN A 298 -12.12 7.77 18.19
N GLN A 299 -12.31 6.46 18.32
CA GLN A 299 -13.59 5.82 18.62
C GLN A 299 -13.39 4.85 19.78
N ASP A 300 -14.09 5.06 20.90
CA ASP A 300 -14.00 4.20 22.10
C ASP A 300 -12.56 3.97 22.61
N GLY A 301 -11.70 4.99 22.46
CA GLY A 301 -10.28 4.93 22.82
C GLY A 301 -9.37 4.30 21.76
N VAL A 302 -9.93 3.76 20.67
CA VAL A 302 -9.20 3.22 19.53
C VAL A 302 -8.84 4.35 18.58
N LEU A 303 -7.55 4.51 18.27
CA LEU A 303 -7.06 5.42 17.24
C LEU A 303 -7.09 4.75 15.87
N GLY A 304 -7.38 5.52 14.83
CA GLY A 304 -7.40 5.07 13.45
C GLY A 304 -7.39 6.23 12.47
N CYS A 305 -7.62 5.90 11.20
CA CYS A 305 -7.87 6.89 10.17
C CYS A 305 -9.16 6.55 9.44
N ALA A 306 -9.78 7.58 8.86
CA ALA A 306 -10.95 7.46 8.01
C ALA A 306 -10.94 8.57 6.97
N TRP A 307 -11.63 8.32 5.87
CA TRP A 307 -11.83 9.30 4.81
C TRP A 307 -13.05 10.16 5.10
N ALA A 308 -12.92 11.45 4.90
CA ALA A 308 -13.99 12.42 5.00
C ALA A 308 -14.04 13.26 3.72
N GLU A 309 -15.24 13.57 3.26
CA GLU A 309 -15.42 14.49 2.16
C GLU A 309 -15.00 15.91 2.54
N THR A 310 -14.32 16.60 1.61
CA THR A 310 -14.08 18.02 1.71
C THR A 310 -15.22 18.79 1.06
N PRO A 311 -15.81 19.78 1.74
CA PRO A 311 -16.81 20.65 1.16
C PRO A 311 -16.24 21.62 0.11
#